data_AF-A0A653PS02-F1
#
_entry.id   AF-A0A653PS02-F1
#
_cell.length_a   1.000
_cell.length_b   1.000
_cell.length_c   1.000
_cell.angle_alpha   90.00
_cell.angle_beta   90.00
_cell.angle_gamma   90.00
#
_symmetry.space_group_name_H-M   'P 1'
#
loop_
_entity.id
_entity.type
_entity.pdbx_description
1 polymer ?
#
loop_
_entity_poly.entity_id
_entity_poly.type
_entity_poly.pdbx_seq_one_letter_code
_entity_poly.pdbx_strand_id
1 'polypeptide(L)' 'MARMKRDPTRERNLTHDYAKWLLTEKRERTDANGKLFARTHTTRGRRFHGYNEEEVCRIIGVDFYG' A
#
# COMPACT_ATOMS: atom_id res chain seq x y z
N MET A 1 5.56 17.17 -11.36
CA MET A 1 5.87 15.74 -11.07
C MET A 1 5.23 14.90 -12.15
N ALA A 2 6.02 14.14 -12.92
CA ALA A 2 5.48 13.26 -13.95
C ALA A 2 4.45 12.33 -13.33
N ARG A 3 3.17 12.43 -13.74
CA ARG A 3 2.12 11.50 -13.35
C ARG A 3 2.56 10.11 -13.81
N MET A 4 3.13 9.33 -12.90
CA MET A 4 3.40 7.92 -13.12
C MET A 4 2.07 7.32 -13.54
N LYS A 5 1.95 6.84 -14.79
CA LYS A 5 0.72 6.24 -15.29
C LYS A 5 0.35 5.11 -14.33
N ARG A 6 -0.76 5.27 -13.60
CA ARG A 6 -1.28 4.23 -12.72
C ARG A 6 -1.60 3.02 -13.59
N ASP A 7 -0.96 1.91 -13.25
CA ASP A 7 -1.20 0.65 -13.94
C ASP A 7 -2.23 -0.14 -13.12
N PRO A 8 -3.41 -0.43 -13.69
CA PRO A 8 -4.49 -1.08 -12.96
C PRO A 8 -4.14 -2.50 -12.51
N THR A 9 -3.22 -3.18 -13.21
CA THR A 9 -2.72 -4.50 -12.82
C THR A 9 -1.88 -4.40 -11.55
N ARG A 10 -1.00 -3.39 -11.47
CA ARG A 10 -0.20 -3.13 -10.27
C ARG A 10 -1.04 -2.72 -9.07
N GLU A 11 -2.06 -1.89 -9.29
CA GLU A 11 -3.00 -1.51 -8.21
C GLU A 11 -3.72 -2.74 -7.66
N ARG A 12 -4.26 -3.60 -8.54
CA ARG A 12 -4.93 -4.84 -8.14
C ARG A 12 -3.99 -5.81 -7.41
N ASN A 13 -2.77 -5.98 -7.90
CA ASN A 13 -1.76 -6.83 -7.25
C ASN A 13 -1.40 -6.30 -5.86
N LEU A 14 -1.23 -4.98 -5.71
CA LEU A 14 -0.95 -4.33 -4.44
C LEU A 14 -2.09 -4.52 -3.44
N THR A 15 -3.36 -4.32 -3.86
CA THR A 15 -4.52 -4.58 -2.99
C THR A 15 -4.60 -6.05 -2.58
N HIS A 16 -4.26 -6.98 -3.48
CA HIS A 16 -4.23 -8.40 -3.17
C HIS A 16 -3.10 -8.77 -2.19
N ASP A 17 -1.90 -8.21 -2.37
CA ASP A 17 -0.77 -8.38 -1.44
C ASP A 17 -1.13 -7.85 -0.03
N TYR A 18 -1.83 -6.71 0.04
CA TYR A 18 -2.31 -6.18 1.31
C TYR A 18 -3.30 -7.13 2.00
N ALA A 19 -4.30 -7.64 1.26
CA ALA A 19 -5.25 -8.61 1.80
C ALA A 19 -4.55 -9.89 2.30
N LYS A 20 -3.57 -10.39 1.55
CA LYS A 20 -2.76 -11.55 1.94
C LYS A 20 -1.92 -11.27 3.19
N TRP A 21 -1.34 -10.08 3.29
CA TRP A 21 -0.57 -9.66 4.46
C TRP A 21 -1.46 -9.59 5.72
N LEU A 22 -2.66 -9.01 5.61
CA LEU A 22 -3.63 -8.98 6.71
C LEU A 22 -3.97 -10.39 7.21
N LEU A 23 -4.23 -11.32 6.29
CA LEU A 23 -4.53 -12.73 6.64
C LEU A 23 -3.34 -13.43 7.31
N THR A 24 -2.13 -13.21 6.79
CA THR A 24 -0.90 -13.83 7.30
C THR A 24 -0.59 -13.34 8.71
N GLU A 25 -0.75 -12.05 8.94
CA GLU A 25 -0.49 -11.40 10.23
C GLU A 25 -1.67 -11.50 11.21
N LYS A 26 -2.80 -12.11 10.80
CA LYS A 26 -4.07 -12.14 11.55
C LYS A 26 -4.52 -10.74 12.01
N ARG A 27 -4.42 -9.77 11.11
CA ARG A 27 -4.76 -8.37 11.32
C ARG A 27 -6.07 -8.02 10.62
N GLU A 28 -6.79 -7.07 11.19
CA GLU A 28 -7.97 -6.48 10.56
C GLU A 28 -7.59 -5.32 9.63
N ARG A 29 -8.47 -5.05 8.65
CA ARG A 29 -8.31 -3.91 7.75
C ARG A 29 -8.62 -2.61 8.48
N THR A 30 -7.58 -1.95 8.98
CA THR A 30 -7.65 -0.66 9.68
C THR A 30 -6.62 0.30 9.09
N ASP A 31 -6.82 1.61 9.28
CA ASP A 31 -5.88 2.62 8.80
C ASP A 31 -4.47 2.43 9.39
N ALA A 32 -4.38 2.11 10.68
CA ALA A 32 -3.10 1.81 11.33
C ALA A 32 -2.37 0.64 10.67
N ASN A 33 -3.08 -0.45 10.33
CA ASN A 33 -2.50 -1.61 9.67
C ASN A 33 -2.15 -1.33 8.20
N GLY A 34 -2.94 -0.52 7.49
CA GLY A 34 -2.59 -0.09 6.13
C GLY A 34 -1.35 0.80 6.08
N LYS A 35 -1.20 1.73 7.03
CA LYS A 35 0.02 2.53 7.19
C LYS A 35 1.22 1.66 7.52
N LEU A 36 1.05 0.69 8.43
CA LEU A 36 2.10 -0.26 8.76
C LEU A 36 2.53 -1.09 7.54
N PHE A 37 1.57 -1.56 6.75
CA PHE A 37 1.85 -2.27 5.50
C PHE A 37 2.62 -1.37 4.53
N ALA A 38 2.11 -0.18 4.22
CA ALA A 38 2.75 0.75 3.32
C ALA A 38 4.19 1.03 3.76
N ARG A 39 4.38 1.44 5.02
CA ARG A 39 5.70 1.73 5.60
C ARG A 39 6.65 0.55 5.52
N THR A 40 6.21 -0.64 5.91
CA THR A 40 7.02 -1.88 5.85
C THR A 40 7.53 -2.13 4.44
N HIS A 41 6.66 -1.95 3.44
CA HIS A 41 6.95 -2.26 2.05
C HIS A 41 7.64 -1.11 1.27
N THR A 42 7.60 0.12 1.76
CA THR A 42 8.27 1.31 1.17
C THR A 42 9.45 1.85 1.98
N THR A 43 9.91 1.10 2.99
CA THR A 43 11.02 1.50 3.86
C THR A 43 12.27 1.93 3.08
N ARG A 44 12.99 2.96 3.58
CA ARG A 44 14.25 3.48 3.01
C ARG A 44 14.13 4.07 1.60
N GLY A 45 12.96 4.62 1.25
CA GLY A 45 12.73 5.23 -0.06
C GLY A 45 12.53 4.22 -1.20
N ARG A 46 12.31 2.94 -0.87
CA ARG A 46 11.88 1.95 -1.87
C ARG A 46 10.45 2.23 -2.30
N ARG A 47 10.16 1.95 -3.56
CA ARG A 47 8.80 2.01 -4.11
C ARG A 47 8.22 0.60 -4.16
N PHE A 48 7.06 0.40 -3.57
CA PHE A 48 6.35 -0.88 -3.58
C PHE A 48 5.40 -0.91 -4.78
N HIS A 49 5.56 -1.89 -5.67
CA HIS A 49 4.88 -1.91 -6.98
C HIS A 49 5.09 -0.63 -7.83
N GLY A 50 6.17 0.12 -7.55
CA GLY A 50 6.45 1.42 -8.17
C GLY A 50 5.79 2.62 -7.47
N TYR A 51 5.03 2.39 -6.41
CA TYR A 51 4.34 3.41 -5.62
C TYR A 51 5.11 3.78 -4.34
N ASN A 52 5.05 5.04 -3.93
CA ASN A 52 5.56 5.48 -2.62
C ASN A 52 4.55 5.16 -1.50
N GLU A 53 4.91 5.43 -0.25
CA GLU A 53 4.07 5.11 0.92
C GLU A 53 2.66 5.71 0.83
N GLU A 54 2.57 7.00 0.46
CA GLU A 54 1.30 7.72 0.30
C GLU A 54 0.42 7.12 -0.80
N GLU A 55 1.02 6.77 -1.94
CA GLU A 55 0.33 6.13 -3.06
C GLU A 55 -0.17 4.74 -2.68
N VAL A 56 0.63 3.96 -1.96
CA VAL A 56 0.23 2.63 -1.45
C VAL A 56 -0.97 2.77 -0.52
N CYS A 57 -0.92 3.66 0.48
CA CYS A 57 -2.05 3.92 1.38
C CYS A 57 -3.32 4.31 0.61
N ARG A 58 -3.18 5.20 -0.37
CA ARG A 58 -4.31 5.62 -1.21
C ARG A 58 -4.91 4.47 -2.03
N ILE A 59 -4.08 3.58 -2.59
CA ILE A 59 -4.54 2.45 -3.41
C ILE A 59 -5.23 1.38 -2.55
N ILE A 60 -4.74 1.11 -1.33
CA ILE A 60 -5.39 0.17 -0.40
C ILE A 60 -6.59 0.79 0.33
N GLY A 61 -6.91 2.06 0.07
CA GLY A 61 -8.06 2.75 0.65
C GLY A 61 -7.88 3.08 2.14
N VAL A 62 -6.67 3.45 2.55
CA VAL A 62 -6.33 3.87 3.91
C VAL A 62 -5.93 5.33 3.91
N ASP A 63 -6.38 6.07 4.93
CA ASP A 63 -6.02 7.47 5.06
C ASP A 63 -4.57 7.60 5.56
N PHE A 64 -3.70 8.24 4.77
CA PHE A 64 -2.29 8.41 5.13
C PHE A 64 -2.08 9.46 6.24
N TYR A 65 -2.90 10.51 6.29
CA TYR A 65 -2.72 11.68 7.15
C TYR A 65 -3.54 11.64 8.46
N GLY A 66 -4.46 10.67 8.58
CA GLY A 66 -5.43 10.54 9.68
C GLY A 66 -4.93 9.89 10.96
#